data_AF-A0AAW2YD44-F1
#
_entry.id   AF-A0AAW2YD44-F1
#
_cell.length_a   1.000
_cell.length_b   1.000
_cell.length_c   1.000
_cell.angle_alpha   90.00
_cell.angle_beta   90.00
_cell.angle_gamma   90.00
#
_symmetry.space_group_name_H-M   'P 1'
#
loop_
_entity.id
_entity.type
_entity.pdbx_description
1 polymer ?
#
loop_
_entity_poly.entity_id
_entity_poly.type
_entity_poly.pdbx_seq_one_letter_code
_entity_poly.pdbx_strand_id
1 'polypeptide(L)'
;MGGKIDSSVQDGRGPPCFKISGENYHQIESLLPTPGRMNSFVQLYICDAENEVRNRLRILRDGNLVNLNSLVEGLKVMLDSANPYVQVFHNARDALQHDSGLNLHVRILHSRSNR
;
A
#
# COMPACT_ATOMS: atom_id res chain seq x y z
N MET A 1 5.77 6.87 -6.69
CA MET A 1 4.76 7.93 -6.94
C MET A 1 4.48 7.94 -8.43
N GLY A 2 3.21 7.90 -8.83
CA GLY A 2 2.78 7.97 -10.22
C GLY A 2 2.10 9.30 -10.51
N GLY A 3 2.24 9.78 -11.75
CA GLY A 3 1.66 11.05 -12.19
C GLY A 3 2.21 11.44 -13.56
N LYS A 4 1.59 12.44 -14.21
CA LYS A 4 2.06 12.92 -15.51
C LYS A 4 3.27 13.83 -15.32
N ILE A 5 4.43 13.41 -15.81
CA ILE A 5 5.66 14.20 -15.77
C ILE A 5 5.64 15.20 -16.93
N ASP A 6 5.83 16.47 -16.59
CA ASP A 6 6.06 17.58 -17.49
C ASP A 6 7.54 17.97 -17.41
N SER A 7 8.26 17.71 -18.49
CA SER A 7 9.69 17.98 -18.64
C SER A 7 10.00 19.36 -19.23
N SER A 8 8.99 20.20 -19.49
CA SER A 8 9.18 21.55 -20.06
C SER A 8 10.02 22.48 -19.18
N VAL A 9 10.16 22.16 -17.89
CA VAL A 9 10.91 22.94 -16.90
C VAL A 9 12.42 22.67 -16.93
N GLN A 10 12.85 21.71 -17.74
CA GLN A 10 14.26 21.31 -17.82
C GLN A 10 14.94 22.11 -18.94
N ASP A 11 15.37 23.33 -18.63
CA ASP A 11 16.05 24.25 -19.57
C ASP A 11 17.57 24.05 -19.63
N GLY A 12 18.08 23.03 -18.93
CA GLY A 12 19.50 22.66 -18.89
C GLY A 12 20.37 23.58 -18.02
N ARG A 13 19.80 24.61 -17.40
CA ARG A 13 20.53 25.57 -16.56
C ARG A 13 20.21 25.33 -15.09
N GLY A 14 20.99 24.45 -14.47
CA GLY A 14 20.94 24.21 -13.03
C GLY A 14 20.57 22.77 -12.67
N PRO A 15 20.29 22.50 -11.38
CA PRO A 15 19.94 21.17 -10.91
C PRO A 15 18.72 20.60 -11.67
N PRO A 16 18.71 19.29 -11.98
CA PRO A 16 17.58 18.66 -12.66
C PRO A 16 16.27 18.85 -11.90
N CYS A 17 15.30 19.50 -12.54
CA CYS A 17 13.96 19.72 -12.02
C CYS A 17 12.94 19.08 -12.96
N PHE A 18 11.88 18.50 -12.39
CA PHE A 18 10.73 18.00 -13.15
C PHE A 18 9.44 18.50 -12.50
N LYS A 19 8.41 18.73 -13.31
CA LYS A 19 7.08 19.09 -12.82
C LYS A 19 6.18 17.88 -12.95
N ILE A 20 5.38 17.61 -11.92
CA ILE A 20 4.31 16.62 -12.01
C ILE A 20 2.98 17.37 -12.08
N SER A 21 2.11 16.95 -13.00
CA SER A 21 0.81 17.58 -13.28
C SER A 21 -0.31 16.55 -13.35
N GLY A 22 -1.56 17.00 -13.19
CA GLY A 22 -2.75 16.13 -13.20
C GLY A 22 -2.98 15.41 -11.87
N GLU A 23 -3.62 14.24 -11.93
CA GLU A 23 -3.87 13.40 -10.74
C GLU A 23 -2.59 12.63 -10.37
N ASN A 24 -2.00 13.01 -9.24
CA ASN A 24 -0.90 12.28 -8.63
C ASN A 24 -1.46 11.17 -7.76
N TYR A 25 -0.84 9.99 -7.82
CA TYR A 25 -1.22 8.88 -6.98
C TYR A 25 -0.01 8.20 -6.35
N HIS A 26 -0.23 7.63 -5.17
CA HIS A 26 0.75 6.74 -4.57
C HIS A 26 0.79 5.45 -5.39
N GLN A 27 1.89 5.25 -6.11
CA GLN A 27 2.22 3.92 -6.64
C GLN A 27 2.82 3.14 -5.48
N ILE A 28 1.97 2.40 -4.77
CA ILE A 28 2.40 1.39 -3.82
C ILE A 28 2.95 0.22 -4.65
N GLU A 29 4.03 -0.40 -4.17
CA GLU A 29 4.68 -1.52 -4.83
C GLU A 29 3.71 -2.69 -5.12
N SER A 30 4.20 -3.70 -5.83
CA SER A 30 3.44 -4.93 -6.13
C SER A 30 2.61 -5.42 -4.94
N LEU A 31 1.38 -5.81 -5.21
CA LEU A 31 0.47 -6.41 -4.22
C LEU A 31 1.03 -7.72 -3.65
N LEU A 32 1.81 -8.42 -4.46
CA LEU A 32 2.59 -9.59 -4.06
C LEU A 32 4.00 -9.16 -3.64
N PRO A 33 4.59 -9.85 -2.66
CA PRO A 33 5.91 -9.51 -2.19
C PRO A 33 6.94 -9.96 -3.22
N THR A 34 8.04 -9.23 -3.32
CA THR A 34 9.18 -9.72 -4.07
C THR A 34 9.76 -10.95 -3.34
N PRO A 35 10.05 -12.06 -4.05
CA PRO A 35 10.67 -13.22 -3.43
C PRO A 35 11.91 -12.83 -2.60
N GLY A 36 11.96 -13.28 -1.34
CA GLY A 36 13.05 -12.99 -0.41
C GLY A 36 13.00 -11.61 0.28
N ARG A 37 12.02 -10.75 -0.04
CA ARG A 37 11.78 -9.50 0.71
C ARG A 37 10.68 -9.67 1.75
N MET A 38 10.79 -8.89 2.82
CA MET A 38 9.74 -8.80 3.82
C MET A 38 8.52 -8.06 3.27
N ASN A 39 7.33 -8.58 3.56
CA ASN A 39 6.06 -7.92 3.23
C ASN A 39 5.98 -6.55 3.90
N SER A 40 5.50 -5.54 3.16
CA SER A 40 5.34 -4.18 3.65
C SER A 40 4.02 -3.56 3.19
N PHE A 41 3.54 -2.55 3.92
CA PHE A 41 2.32 -1.79 3.59
C PHE A 41 1.11 -2.70 3.31
N VAL A 42 0.59 -2.65 2.07
CA VAL A 42 -0.59 -3.40 1.61
C VAL A 42 -0.35 -4.90 1.54
N GLN A 43 0.89 -5.34 1.31
CA GLN A 43 1.23 -6.77 1.20
C GLN A 43 0.93 -7.53 2.51
N LEU A 44 0.90 -6.82 3.64
CA LEU A 44 0.53 -7.37 4.94
C LEU A 44 -0.92 -7.89 4.98
N TYR A 45 -1.82 -7.30 4.18
CA TYR A 45 -3.21 -7.76 4.05
C TYR A 45 -3.36 -8.95 3.07
N ILE A 46 -2.38 -9.18 2.20
CA ILE A 46 -2.46 -10.12 1.07
C ILE A 46 -1.71 -11.41 1.34
N CYS A 47 -0.46 -11.33 1.78
CA CYS A 47 0.44 -12.48 1.70
C CYS A 47 0.44 -13.33 2.98
N ASP A 48 0.07 -12.74 4.11
CA ASP A 48 0.18 -13.40 5.41
C ASP A 48 -0.79 -12.77 6.42
N ALA A 49 -2.10 -12.93 6.16
CA ALA A 49 -3.15 -12.37 7.01
C ALA A 49 -3.16 -13.00 8.41
N GLU A 50 -2.80 -14.29 8.53
CA GLU A 50 -2.74 -14.99 9.82
C GLU A 50 -1.59 -14.47 10.70
N ASN A 51 -0.47 -14.04 10.10
CA ASN A 51 0.66 -13.50 10.85
C ASN A 51 0.84 -11.99 10.67
N GLU A 52 -0.21 -11.29 10.23
CA GLU A 52 -0.18 -9.85 9.94
C GLU A 52 0.37 -9.05 11.14
N VAL A 53 -0.16 -9.33 12.34
CA VAL A 53 0.26 -8.69 13.60
C VAL A 53 1.74 -8.96 13.87
N ARG A 54 2.19 -10.21 13.73
CA ARG A 54 3.59 -10.59 13.95
C ARG A 54 4.53 -9.92 12.94
N ASN A 55 4.11 -9.85 11.68
CA ASN A 55 4.87 -9.19 10.62
C ASN A 55 5.00 -7.69 10.87
N ARG A 56 3.90 -7.02 11.27
CA ARG A 56 3.91 -5.60 11.67
C ARG A 56 4.85 -5.36 12.86
N LEU A 57 4.77 -6.20 13.88
CA LEU A 57 5.64 -6.11 15.06
C LEU A 57 7.11 -6.32 14.73
N ARG A 58 7.43 -7.20 13.77
CA ARG A 58 8.81 -7.42 13.32
C ARG A 58 9.40 -6.17 12.67
N ILE A 59 8.60 -5.35 11.99
CA ILE A 59 9.05 -4.06 11.42
C ILE A 59 9.36 -3.05 12.53
N LEU A 60 8.61 -3.09 13.63
CA LEU A 60 8.68 -2.11 14.73
C LEU A 60 9.75 -2.42 15.78
N ARG A 61 10.71 -3.32 15.50
CA ARG A 61 11.65 -3.88 16.49
C ARG A 61 12.70 -2.92 17.06
N ASP A 62 12.65 -1.63 16.75
CA ASP A 62 13.47 -0.62 17.45
C ASP A 62 12.69 0.00 18.62
N GLY A 63 12.88 -0.58 19.81
CA GLY A 63 12.80 0.13 21.08
C GLY A 63 11.51 0.02 21.90
N ASN A 64 11.60 -0.65 23.06
CA ASN A 64 10.93 -0.30 24.33
C ASN A 64 9.43 0.04 24.35
N LEU A 65 8.58 -0.59 23.53
CA LEU A 65 7.14 -0.41 23.62
C LEU A 65 6.47 -1.57 24.36
N VAL A 66 6.22 -1.37 25.65
CA VAL A 66 5.31 -2.22 26.44
C VAL A 66 3.93 -2.19 25.79
N ASN A 67 3.29 -3.35 25.61
CA ASN A 67 1.96 -3.54 25.00
C ASN A 67 1.82 -3.25 23.50
N LEU A 68 2.90 -3.33 22.72
CA LEU A 68 2.82 -3.13 21.27
C LEU A 68 1.88 -4.14 20.56
N ASN A 69 1.78 -5.36 21.07
CA ASN A 69 0.89 -6.39 20.52
C ASN A 69 -0.58 -5.95 20.55
N SER A 70 -1.07 -5.53 21.72
CA SER A 70 -2.47 -5.12 21.90
C SER A 70 -2.78 -3.83 21.15
N LEU A 71 -1.82 -2.91 21.01
CA LEU A 71 -1.96 -1.73 20.18
C LEU A 71 -2.10 -2.09 18.70
N VAL A 72 -1.23 -2.96 18.17
CA VAL A 72 -1.27 -3.38 16.77
C VAL A 72 -2.55 -4.15 16.45
N GLU A 73 -2.99 -5.03 17.35
CA GLU A 73 -4.27 -5.74 17.24
C GLU A 73 -5.46 -4.77 17.27
N GLY A 74 -5.47 -3.83 18.21
CA GLY A 74 -6.53 -2.81 18.29
C GLY A 74 -6.61 -1.95 17.03
N LEU A 75 -5.46 -1.51 16.50
CA LEU A 75 -5.40 -0.75 15.25
C LEU A 75 -5.85 -1.58 14.06
N LYS A 76 -5.50 -2.87 14.01
CA LYS A 76 -5.98 -3.77 12.97
C LYS A 76 -7.51 -3.85 12.97
N VAL A 77 -8.11 -4.16 14.12
CA VAL A 77 -9.58 -4.28 14.26
C VAL A 77 -10.27 -2.95 13.90
N MET A 78 -9.72 -1.83 14.36
CA MET A 78 -10.24 -0.50 14.03
C MET A 78 -10.20 -0.25 12.52
N LEU A 79 -9.09 -0.57 11.85
CA LEU A 79 -8.95 -0.40 10.40
C LEU A 79 -9.87 -1.34 9.63
N ASP A 80 -9.99 -2.59 10.04
CA ASP A 80 -10.86 -3.58 9.40
C ASP A 80 -12.34 -3.14 9.44
N SER A 81 -12.74 -2.43 10.50
CA SER A 81 -14.09 -1.88 10.69
C SER A 81 -14.32 -0.52 10.00
N ALA A 82 -13.37 0.41 10.13
CA ALA A 82 -13.56 1.80 9.71
C ALA A 82 -13.09 2.09 8.26
N ASN A 83 -12.13 1.33 7.75
CA ASN A 83 -11.49 1.61 6.46
C ASN A 83 -12.07 0.71 5.35
N PRO A 84 -12.93 1.23 4.45
CA PRO A 84 -13.55 0.43 3.40
C PRO A 84 -12.54 -0.15 2.40
N TYR A 85 -11.34 0.44 2.29
CA TYR A 85 -10.30 -0.07 1.39
C TYR A 85 -9.66 -1.37 1.88
N VAL A 86 -9.74 -1.67 3.18
CA VAL A 86 -9.23 -2.93 3.73
C VAL A 86 -9.93 -4.13 3.09
N GLN A 87 -11.24 -4.03 2.88
CA GLN A 87 -12.03 -5.06 2.20
C GLN A 87 -11.60 -5.26 0.75
N VAL A 88 -11.21 -4.18 0.06
CA VAL A 88 -10.67 -4.27 -1.31
C VAL A 88 -9.39 -5.11 -1.34
N PHE A 89 -8.51 -4.94 -0.36
CA PHE A 89 -7.28 -5.72 -0.26
C PHE A 89 -7.53 -7.18 0.15
N HIS A 90 -8.54 -7.46 0.98
CA HIS A 90 -8.97 -8.83 1.26
C HIS A 90 -9.54 -9.53 0.03
N ASN A 91 -10.38 -8.85 -0.76
CA ASN A 91 -10.88 -9.42 -2.00
C ASN A 91 -9.74 -9.68 -3.00
N ALA A 92 -8.76 -8.78 -3.08
CA ALA A 92 -7.57 -8.97 -3.89
C ALA A 92 -6.78 -10.21 -3.47
N ARG A 93 -6.60 -10.42 -2.15
CA ARG A 93 -5.99 -11.63 -1.59
C ARG A 93 -6.74 -12.88 -2.04
N ASP A 94 -8.05 -12.90 -1.80
CA ASP A 94 -8.85 -14.09 -2.03
C ASP A 94 -8.84 -14.45 -3.53
N ALA A 95 -8.88 -13.46 -4.43
CA ALA A 95 -8.72 -13.67 -5.87
C ALA A 95 -7.35 -14.27 -6.22
N LEU A 96 -6.27 -13.72 -5.68
CA LEU A 96 -4.89 -14.19 -5.93
C LEU A 96 -4.62 -15.61 -5.34
N GLN A 97 -5.33 -15.98 -4.27
CA GLN A 97 -5.25 -17.34 -3.70
C GLN A 97 -5.97 -18.38 -4.58
N HIS A 98 -7.04 -17.99 -5.27
CA HIS A 98 -7.76 -18.87 -6.21
C HIS A 98 -7.02 -19.01 -7.54
N ASP A 99 -6.41 -17.94 -8.04
CA ASP A 99 -5.61 -17.95 -9.27
C ASP A 99 -4.39 -17.03 -9.12
N SER A 100 -3.23 -17.66 -8.94
CA SER A 100 -1.94 -16.99 -8.75
C SER A 100 -1.38 -16.35 -10.04
N GLY A 101 -1.99 -16.62 -11.20
CA GLY A 101 -1.66 -15.99 -12.48
C GLY A 101 -2.39 -14.67 -12.76
N LEU A 102 -3.31 -14.26 -11.87
CA LEU A 102 -4.10 -13.04 -12.06
C LEU A 102 -3.25 -11.77 -12.00
N ASN A 103 -3.35 -10.95 -13.03
CA ASN A 103 -2.77 -9.61 -13.05
C ASN A 103 -3.76 -8.59 -12.47
N LEU A 104 -3.73 -8.40 -11.15
CA LEU A 104 -4.65 -7.52 -10.42
C LEU A 104 -4.07 -6.12 -10.20
N HIS A 105 -4.88 -5.09 -10.42
CA HIS A 105 -4.56 -3.70 -10.10
C HIS A 105 -5.65 -3.08 -9.22
N VAL A 106 -5.29 -2.66 -8.00
CA VAL A 106 -6.19 -1.89 -7.13
C VAL A 106 -6.02 -0.40 -7.44
N ARG A 107 -7.13 0.26 -7.82
CA ARG A 107 -7.17 1.70 -8.07
C ARG A 107 -8.22 2.34 -7.16
N ILE A 108 -7.80 3.29 -6.35
CA ILE A 108 -8.71 4.13 -5.57
C ILE A 108 -9.09 5.30 -6.47
N LEU A 109 -10.33 5.30 -6.95
CA LEU A 109 -10.87 6.38 -7.77
C LEU A 109 -11.61 7.36 -6.85
N HIS A 110 -11.38 8.65 -7.03
CA HIS A 110 -12.21 9.67 -6.38
C HIS A 110 -13.62 9.60 -6.96
N SER A 111 -14.63 9.89 -6.11
CA SER A 111 -16.00 10.11 -6.58
C SER A 111 -15.97 11.20 -7.66
N ARG A 112 -16.49 10.87 -8.85
CA ARG A 112 -16.81 11.88 -9.85
C ARG A 112 -18.00 12.66 -9.30
N SER A 113 -17.73 13.81 -8.68
CA SER A 113 -18.76 14.81 -8.48
C SER A 113 -19.27 15.15 -9.88
N ASN A 114 -20.43 14.62 -10.25
CA ASN A 114 -21.08 14.96 -11.49
C ASN A 114 -21.49 16.42 -11.33
N ARG A 115 -20.80 17.30 -12.05
CA ARG A 115 -21.08 18.74 -12.11
C ARG A 115 -22.47 19.01 -12.67
#